data_AF-A0AAV6WMF5-F1
#
_entry.id   AF-A0AAV6WMF5-F1
#
_cell.length_a   1.000
_cell.length_b   1.000
_cell.length_c   1.000
_cell.angle_alpha   90.00
_cell.angle_beta   90.00
_cell.angle_gamma   90.00
#
_symmetry.space_group_name_H-M   'P 1'
#
loop_
_entity.id
_entity.type
_entity.pdbx_description
1 polymer ?
#
loop_
_entity_poly.entity_id
_entity_poly.type
_entity_poly.pdbx_seq_one_letter_code
_entity_poly.pdbx_strand_id
1 'polypeptide(L)'
;MSPAKDSAVVPPSTRKQRKRFKRKVKIKGRRRAQKSEKIKEKENVTPLVKKYWIQRYDLFSKYDFGVKLDEEGWFSVTPEEIAVRQARRCAGAGVVIDAFAGVGGNAIQFAKVCQHVVAIDIDPNKVALAFHNAKIYGVEDCIDFIVGDFFQLAPFLKGDVVFLSPPWGGPLYKAKENFTLDLLKPKDGYSLFQVAQAITPNIIMYLPRNIDLLQASELSWLSSPPLDIEVEENFVWGNSKGITVYFGNVAFA
;
A
#
# COMPACT_ATOMS: atom_id res chain seq x y z
N MET A 1 -34.52 55.30 -47.12
CA MET A 1 -33.18 54.97 -46.57
C MET A 1 -33.35 53.87 -45.55
N SER A 2 -32.92 52.66 -45.87
CA SER A 2 -32.88 51.52 -44.94
C SER A 2 -31.46 50.93 -45.02
N PRO A 3 -30.76 50.69 -43.89
CA PRO A 3 -29.42 50.15 -43.95
C PRO A 3 -29.48 48.62 -44.10
N ALA A 4 -28.74 48.11 -45.09
CA ALA A 4 -28.50 46.69 -45.28
C ALA A 4 -27.71 46.12 -44.09
N LYS A 5 -28.15 44.97 -43.57
CA LYS A 5 -27.42 44.20 -42.56
C LYS A 5 -26.35 43.36 -43.26
N ASP A 6 -25.09 43.69 -43.06
CA ASP A 6 -23.97 42.81 -43.38
C ASP A 6 -24.00 41.57 -42.49
N SER A 7 -24.26 40.41 -43.09
CA SER A 7 -24.09 39.11 -42.46
C SER A 7 -22.64 38.65 -42.63
N ALA A 8 -21.82 38.90 -41.61
CA ALA A 8 -20.44 38.41 -41.58
C ALA A 8 -20.39 36.87 -41.60
N VAL A 9 -19.95 36.31 -42.73
CA VAL A 9 -19.71 34.88 -42.91
C VAL A 9 -18.42 34.50 -42.17
N VAL A 10 -18.55 33.77 -41.06
CA VAL A 10 -17.40 33.28 -40.28
C VAL A 10 -16.71 32.13 -41.04
N PRO A 11 -15.41 32.22 -41.34
CA PRO A 11 -14.71 31.19 -42.11
C PRO A 11 -14.59 29.86 -41.33
N PRO A 12 -14.61 28.70 -42.02
CA PRO A 12 -14.62 27.40 -41.36
C PRO A 12 -13.27 27.09 -40.68
N SER A 13 -13.34 26.65 -39.42
CA SER A 13 -12.16 26.31 -38.61
C SER A 13 -11.32 25.17 -39.20
N THR A 14 -10.00 25.33 -39.16
CA THR A 14 -9.05 24.35 -39.72
C THR A 14 -9.00 23.04 -38.91
N ARG A 15 -8.62 21.93 -39.55
CA ARG A 15 -8.56 20.58 -38.93
C ARG A 15 -7.65 20.54 -37.68
N LYS A 16 -6.57 21.33 -37.64
CA LYS A 16 -5.68 21.50 -36.47
C LYS A 16 -6.37 22.25 -35.32
N GLN A 17 -7.12 23.32 -35.61
CA GLN A 17 -7.91 24.05 -34.61
C GLN A 17 -9.00 23.16 -33.98
N ARG A 18 -9.71 22.38 -34.80
CA ARG A 18 -10.71 21.40 -34.34
C ARG A 18 -10.11 20.34 -33.40
N LYS A 19 -8.93 19.79 -33.72
CA LYS A 19 -8.21 18.83 -32.84
C LYS A 19 -7.79 19.46 -31.51
N ARG A 20 -7.23 20.68 -31.52
CA ARG A 20 -6.85 21.42 -30.30
C ARG A 20 -8.06 21.73 -29.42
N PHE A 21 -9.17 22.14 -30.03
CA PHE A 21 -10.42 22.42 -29.31
C PHE A 21 -10.98 21.15 -28.66
N LYS A 22 -11.07 20.03 -29.39
CA LYS A 22 -11.48 18.73 -28.84
C LYS A 22 -10.59 18.28 -27.67
N ARG A 23 -9.26 18.47 -27.76
CA ARG A 23 -8.33 18.21 -26.63
C ARG A 23 -8.64 19.11 -25.43
N LYS A 24 -8.82 20.41 -25.61
CA LYS A 24 -9.17 21.36 -24.52
C LYS A 24 -10.50 21.02 -23.85
N VAL A 25 -11.52 20.63 -24.63
CA VAL A 25 -12.83 20.20 -24.11
C VAL A 25 -12.69 18.91 -23.30
N LYS A 26 -11.95 17.92 -23.80
CA LYS A 26 -11.68 16.66 -23.09
C LYS A 26 -10.94 16.89 -21.77
N ILE A 27 -9.96 17.80 -21.75
CA ILE A 27 -9.24 18.19 -20.52
C ILE A 27 -10.17 18.91 -19.52
N LYS A 28 -11.01 19.84 -19.98
CA LYS A 28 -12.00 20.53 -19.14
C LYS A 28 -13.02 19.54 -18.55
N GLY A 29 -13.48 18.57 -19.34
CA GLY A 29 -14.39 17.51 -18.87
C GLY A 29 -13.76 16.65 -17.78
N ARG A 30 -12.52 16.19 -17.99
CA ARG A 30 -11.77 15.40 -17.01
C ARG A 30 -11.54 16.16 -15.70
N ARG A 31 -11.21 17.46 -15.78
CA ARG A 31 -11.08 18.33 -14.58
C ARG A 31 -12.40 18.54 -13.84
N ARG A 32 -13.52 18.68 -14.54
CA ARG A 32 -14.86 18.79 -13.90
C ARG A 32 -15.25 17.50 -13.19
N ALA A 33 -15.02 16.34 -13.82
CA ALA A 33 -15.27 15.02 -13.22
C ALA A 33 -14.43 14.80 -11.94
N GLN A 34 -13.12 15.08 -12.01
CA GLN A 34 -12.24 15.03 -10.83
C GLN A 34 -12.70 15.99 -9.72
N LYS A 35 -13.19 17.18 -10.07
CA LYS A 35 -13.71 18.13 -9.07
C LYS A 35 -15.01 17.62 -8.43
N SER A 36 -15.92 17.03 -9.18
CA SER A 36 -17.16 16.46 -8.62
C SER A 36 -16.88 15.21 -7.77
N GLU A 37 -15.92 14.37 -8.16
CA GLU A 37 -15.50 13.23 -7.33
C GLU A 37 -14.89 13.69 -6.02
N LYS A 38 -13.97 14.68 -6.05
CA LYS A 38 -13.39 15.26 -4.83
C LYS A 38 -14.42 15.88 -3.88
N ILE A 39 -15.51 16.43 -4.41
CA ILE A 39 -16.60 16.99 -3.58
C ILE A 39 -17.40 15.86 -2.92
N LYS A 40 -17.81 14.85 -3.70
CA LYS A 40 -18.51 13.66 -3.16
C LYS A 40 -17.66 12.91 -2.15
N GLU A 41 -16.36 12.81 -2.38
CA GLU A 41 -15.43 12.12 -1.49
C GLU A 41 -15.28 12.86 -0.16
N LYS A 42 -15.18 14.19 -0.17
CA LYS A 42 -15.22 15.01 1.06
C LYS A 42 -16.52 14.86 1.83
N GLU A 43 -17.65 14.70 1.14
CA GLU A 43 -18.96 14.43 1.75
C GLU A 43 -19.05 13.01 2.32
N ASN A 44 -18.30 12.06 1.79
CA ASN A 44 -18.27 10.65 2.21
C ASN A 44 -17.20 10.31 3.26
N VAL A 45 -16.44 11.29 3.76
CA VAL A 45 -15.46 11.05 4.84
C VAL A 45 -16.22 10.83 6.16
N THR A 46 -16.36 9.58 6.56
CA THR A 46 -16.98 9.22 7.84
C THR A 46 -16.13 9.74 9.02
N PRO A 47 -16.74 9.99 10.20
CA PRO A 47 -16.00 10.37 11.39
C PRO A 47 -14.87 9.39 11.76
N LEU A 48 -15.04 8.10 11.44
CA LEU A 48 -14.07 7.04 11.69
C LEU A 48 -12.76 7.25 10.89
N VAL A 49 -12.87 7.70 9.65
CA VAL A 49 -11.72 7.84 8.74
C VAL A 49 -11.16 9.27 8.65
N LYS A 50 -11.88 10.27 9.19
CA LYS A 50 -11.53 11.70 9.08
C LYS A 50 -10.08 12.03 9.44
N LYS A 51 -9.55 11.43 10.51
CA LYS A 51 -8.15 11.67 10.93
C LYS A 51 -7.12 11.15 9.93
N TYR A 52 -7.44 10.05 9.23
CA TYR A 52 -6.58 9.46 8.20
C TYR A 52 -6.70 10.21 6.88
N TRP A 53 -7.92 10.67 6.53
CA TRP A 53 -8.15 11.53 5.38
C TRP A 53 -7.30 12.81 5.41
N ILE A 54 -7.12 13.43 6.58
CA ILE A 54 -6.26 14.61 6.75
C ILE A 54 -4.80 14.29 6.38
N GLN A 55 -4.34 13.09 6.71
CA GLN A 55 -2.99 12.54 6.44
C GLN A 55 -2.91 11.80 5.09
N ARG A 56 -3.91 11.90 4.21
CA ARG A 56 -3.97 11.08 2.99
C ARG A 56 -2.73 11.19 2.08
N TYR A 57 -2.03 12.32 2.10
CA TYR A 57 -0.79 12.49 1.33
C TYR A 57 0.44 11.85 1.98
N ASP A 58 0.39 11.62 3.30
CA ASP A 58 1.39 10.80 4.02
C ASP A 58 1.13 9.30 3.75
N LEU A 59 -0.13 8.92 3.51
CA LEU A 59 -0.50 7.54 3.15
C LEU A 59 -0.17 7.22 1.69
N PHE A 60 -0.51 8.13 0.78
CA PHE A 60 -0.18 8.05 -0.64
C PHE A 60 0.13 9.43 -1.20
N SER A 61 1.38 9.68 -1.60
CA SER A 61 1.81 10.95 -2.20
C SER A 61 1.02 11.27 -3.47
N LYS A 62 0.61 10.25 -4.23
CA LYS A 62 -0.21 10.36 -5.44
C LYS A 62 -1.72 10.30 -5.17
N TYR A 63 -2.19 10.53 -3.95
CA TYR A 63 -3.62 10.42 -3.59
C TYR A 63 -4.58 11.03 -4.63
N ASP A 64 -4.30 12.30 -5.00
CA ASP A 64 -5.11 13.11 -5.90
C ASP A 64 -5.15 12.62 -7.36
N PHE A 65 -4.31 11.64 -7.73
CA PHE A 65 -4.33 10.99 -9.04
C PHE A 65 -5.38 9.87 -9.15
N GLY A 66 -6.14 9.64 -8.07
CA GLY A 66 -7.29 8.76 -8.04
C GLY A 66 -7.08 7.51 -7.19
N VAL A 67 -6.19 7.56 -6.20
CA VAL A 67 -5.97 6.45 -5.26
C VAL A 67 -7.28 6.15 -4.55
N LYS A 68 -7.53 4.87 -4.27
CA LYS A 68 -8.74 4.41 -3.59
C LYS A 68 -8.38 3.62 -2.35
N LEU A 69 -9.12 3.87 -1.27
CA LEU A 69 -9.09 3.10 -0.04
C LEU A 69 -10.52 2.83 0.40
N ASP A 70 -10.74 1.66 0.96
CA ASP A 70 -11.93 1.37 1.77
C ASP A 70 -11.70 1.77 3.23
N GLU A 71 -12.71 1.58 4.08
CA GLU A 71 -12.66 2.01 5.49
C GLU A 71 -11.47 1.41 6.25
N GLU A 72 -11.17 0.13 6.01
CA GLU A 72 -10.03 -0.54 6.62
C GLU A 72 -8.69 -0.05 6.07
N GLY A 73 -8.59 0.12 4.75
CA GLY A 73 -7.39 0.64 4.11
C GLY A 73 -6.92 1.96 4.72
N TRP A 74 -7.84 2.84 5.13
CA TRP A 74 -7.50 4.11 5.77
C TRP A 74 -6.68 3.98 7.05
N PHE A 75 -6.91 2.93 7.86
CA PHE A 75 -6.20 2.74 9.12
C PHE A 75 -5.14 1.66 9.09
N SER A 76 -5.18 0.75 8.10
CA SER A 76 -4.24 -0.34 7.95
C SER A 76 -3.11 -0.06 6.97
N VAL A 77 -3.28 0.87 6.01
CA VAL A 77 -2.20 1.15 5.05
C VAL A 77 -0.98 1.75 5.75
N THR A 78 0.19 1.22 5.40
CA THR A 78 1.47 1.74 5.88
C THR A 78 1.72 3.12 5.25
N PRO A 79 2.06 4.17 6.02
CA PRO A 79 2.43 5.46 5.46
C PRO A 79 3.55 5.32 4.43
N GLU A 80 3.46 6.06 3.32
CA GLU A 80 4.29 5.86 2.13
C GLU A 80 5.78 5.94 2.46
N GLU A 81 6.18 6.86 3.34
CA GLU A 81 7.58 7.02 3.75
C GLU A 81 8.14 5.79 4.49
N ILE A 82 7.33 5.16 5.35
CA ILE A 82 7.69 3.92 6.05
C ILE A 82 7.81 2.77 5.05
N ALA A 83 6.81 2.62 4.17
CA ALA A 83 6.81 1.60 3.13
C ALA A 83 8.03 1.73 2.20
N VAL A 84 8.47 2.95 1.88
CA VAL A 84 9.69 3.21 1.11
C VAL A 84 10.94 2.74 1.87
N ARG A 85 11.03 2.99 3.18
CA ARG A 85 12.18 2.53 3.99
C ARG A 85 12.24 1.01 4.06
N GLN A 86 11.11 0.36 4.33
CA GLN A 86 11.01 -1.10 4.33
C GLN A 86 11.40 -1.68 2.97
N ALA A 87 10.92 -1.08 1.88
CA ALA A 87 11.24 -1.53 0.52
C ALA A 87 12.74 -1.43 0.20
N ARG A 88 13.45 -0.43 0.69
CA ARG A 88 14.91 -0.30 0.45
C ARG A 88 15.69 -1.53 0.91
N ARG A 89 15.26 -2.21 1.98
CA ARG A 89 15.88 -3.46 2.46
C ARG A 89 15.75 -4.61 1.46
N CYS A 90 14.81 -4.51 0.51
CA CYS A 90 14.57 -5.48 -0.54
C CYS A 90 15.22 -5.10 -1.89
N ALA A 91 16.05 -4.06 -1.93
CA ALA A 91 16.69 -3.62 -3.16
C ALA A 91 17.57 -4.74 -3.75
N GLY A 92 17.34 -5.07 -5.03
CA GLY A 92 18.06 -6.16 -5.70
C GLY A 92 17.52 -7.57 -5.45
N ALA A 93 16.49 -7.73 -4.61
CA ALA A 93 15.75 -8.98 -4.51
C ALA A 93 15.09 -9.34 -5.85
N GLY A 94 15.03 -10.62 -6.19
CA GLY A 94 14.26 -11.11 -7.33
C GLY A 94 12.77 -10.97 -7.06
N VAL A 95 12.26 -11.72 -6.09
CA VAL A 95 10.83 -11.78 -5.75
C VAL A 95 10.60 -11.42 -4.28
N VAL A 96 9.71 -10.45 -4.04
CA VAL A 96 9.19 -10.13 -2.71
C VAL A 96 7.74 -10.59 -2.59
N ILE A 97 7.40 -11.31 -1.53
CA ILE A 97 6.03 -11.73 -1.25
C ILE A 97 5.44 -10.79 -0.20
N ASP A 98 4.43 -10.01 -0.57
CA ASP A 98 3.60 -9.25 0.37
C ASP A 98 2.40 -10.11 0.76
N ALA A 99 2.46 -10.74 1.94
CA ALA A 99 1.52 -11.77 2.37
C ALA A 99 0.12 -11.22 2.77
N PHE A 100 0.03 -9.92 3.04
CA PHE A 100 -1.18 -9.23 3.51
C PHE A 100 -1.26 -7.84 2.86
N ALA A 101 -1.36 -7.82 1.53
CA ALA A 101 -1.12 -6.64 0.72
C ALA A 101 -2.10 -5.47 0.97
N GLY A 102 -3.31 -5.76 1.45
CA GLY A 102 -4.35 -4.76 1.69
C GLY A 102 -4.62 -3.95 0.42
N VAL A 103 -4.55 -2.62 0.54
CA VAL A 103 -4.73 -1.69 -0.60
C VAL A 103 -3.44 -1.42 -1.39
N GLY A 104 -2.38 -2.22 -1.16
CA GLY A 104 -1.14 -2.22 -1.94
C GLY A 104 -0.07 -1.23 -1.50
N GLY A 105 -0.16 -0.66 -0.29
CA GLY A 105 0.80 0.36 0.18
C GLY A 105 2.26 -0.09 0.09
N ASN A 106 2.57 -1.26 0.66
CA ASN A 106 3.93 -1.82 0.67
C ASN A 106 4.29 -2.47 -0.67
N ALA A 107 3.41 -3.32 -1.23
CA ALA A 107 3.57 -3.90 -2.57
C ALA A 107 3.99 -2.87 -3.64
N ILE A 108 3.38 -1.67 -3.65
CA ILE A 108 3.72 -0.60 -4.59
C ILE A 108 5.16 -0.09 -4.41
N GLN A 109 5.68 -0.05 -3.17
CA GLN A 109 7.06 0.39 -2.93
C GLN A 109 8.07 -0.73 -3.21
N PHE A 110 7.76 -1.99 -2.87
CA PHE A 110 8.58 -3.13 -3.23
C PHE A 110 8.77 -3.24 -4.75
N ALA A 111 7.69 -3.08 -5.52
CA ALA A 111 7.72 -3.16 -6.98
C ALA A 111 8.61 -2.08 -7.66
N LYS A 112 9.07 -1.07 -6.93
CA LYS A 112 10.02 -0.06 -7.44
C LYS A 112 11.49 -0.45 -7.25
N VAL A 113 11.78 -1.48 -6.45
CA VAL A 113 13.14 -1.79 -5.99
C VAL A 113 13.54 -3.27 -6.13
N CYS A 114 12.58 -4.19 -6.19
CA CYS A 114 12.80 -5.60 -6.54
C CYS A 114 12.40 -5.89 -8.00
N GLN A 115 12.73 -7.08 -8.51
CA GLN A 115 12.37 -7.44 -9.89
C GLN A 115 10.87 -7.73 -10.02
N HIS A 116 10.27 -8.37 -9.02
CA HIS A 116 8.85 -8.74 -9.03
C HIS A 116 8.25 -8.82 -7.62
N VAL A 117 6.95 -8.62 -7.50
CA VAL A 117 6.19 -8.76 -6.25
C VAL A 117 5.06 -9.76 -6.42
N VAL A 118 4.83 -10.60 -5.43
CA VAL A 118 3.61 -11.38 -5.28
C VAL A 118 2.79 -10.76 -4.14
N ALA A 119 1.70 -10.09 -4.48
CA ALA A 119 0.84 -9.39 -3.52
C ALA A 119 -0.42 -10.21 -3.25
N ILE A 120 -0.56 -10.70 -2.02
CA ILE A 120 -1.62 -11.61 -1.59
C ILE A 120 -2.54 -10.88 -0.61
N ASP A 121 -3.84 -10.97 -0.84
CA ASP A 121 -4.83 -10.63 0.19
C ASP A 121 -6.03 -11.58 0.09
N ILE A 122 -6.65 -11.88 1.23
CA ILE A 122 -7.81 -12.77 1.27
C ILE A 122 -9.07 -12.09 0.76
N ASP A 123 -9.15 -10.75 0.84
CA ASP A 123 -10.29 -9.96 0.39
C ASP A 123 -10.12 -9.57 -1.09
N PRO A 124 -10.99 -10.05 -2.00
CA PRO A 124 -10.91 -9.67 -3.42
C PRO A 124 -11.04 -8.17 -3.66
N ASN A 125 -11.73 -7.43 -2.78
CA ASN A 125 -11.84 -5.99 -2.90
C ASN A 125 -10.52 -5.28 -2.61
N LYS A 126 -9.76 -5.76 -1.60
CA LYS A 126 -8.42 -5.26 -1.28
C LYS A 126 -7.49 -5.45 -2.46
N VAL A 127 -7.46 -6.65 -3.04
CA VAL A 127 -6.66 -6.96 -4.24
C VAL A 127 -7.05 -6.04 -5.42
N ALA A 128 -8.34 -5.82 -5.67
CA ALA A 128 -8.78 -4.90 -6.72
C ALA A 128 -8.35 -3.45 -6.47
N LEU A 129 -8.37 -2.98 -5.22
CA LEU A 129 -7.87 -1.67 -4.82
C LEU A 129 -6.35 -1.58 -4.99
N ALA A 130 -5.59 -2.59 -4.56
CA ALA A 130 -4.15 -2.68 -4.71
C ALA A 130 -3.73 -2.60 -6.19
N PHE A 131 -4.39 -3.35 -7.06
CA PHE A 131 -4.16 -3.29 -8.51
C PHE A 131 -4.44 -1.90 -9.09
N HIS A 132 -5.58 -1.29 -8.73
CA HIS A 132 -5.92 0.07 -9.16
C HIS A 132 -4.90 1.10 -8.68
N ASN A 133 -4.45 1.00 -7.42
CA ASN A 133 -3.47 1.91 -6.84
C ASN A 133 -2.09 1.72 -7.51
N ALA A 134 -1.67 0.48 -7.79
CA ALA A 134 -0.43 0.19 -8.49
C ALA A 134 -0.37 0.84 -9.89
N LYS A 135 -1.48 0.87 -10.63
CA LYS A 135 -1.59 1.58 -11.92
C LYS A 135 -1.31 3.07 -11.84
N ILE A 136 -1.66 3.70 -10.72
CA ILE A 136 -1.41 5.13 -10.50
C ILE A 136 0.09 5.38 -10.27
N TYR A 137 0.76 4.41 -9.65
CA TYR A 137 2.20 4.43 -9.44
C TYR A 137 3.00 3.96 -10.66
N GLY A 138 2.38 3.22 -11.58
CA GLY A 138 2.97 2.73 -12.83
C GLY A 138 3.85 1.50 -12.61
N VAL A 139 3.45 0.64 -11.68
CA VAL A 139 4.19 -0.57 -11.26
C VAL A 139 3.33 -1.83 -11.29
N GLU A 140 2.12 -1.75 -11.85
CA GLU A 140 1.17 -2.86 -11.90
C GLU A 140 1.71 -4.09 -12.64
N ASP A 141 2.57 -3.89 -13.64
CA ASP A 141 3.14 -4.98 -14.45
C ASP A 141 4.27 -5.73 -13.72
N CYS A 142 4.73 -5.21 -12.57
CA CYS A 142 5.75 -5.82 -11.72
C CYS A 142 5.14 -6.55 -10.51
N ILE A 143 3.81 -6.68 -10.46
CA ILE A 143 3.09 -7.25 -9.31
C ILE A 143 2.08 -8.29 -9.79
N ASP A 144 2.22 -9.52 -9.30
CA ASP A 144 1.16 -10.53 -9.38
C ASP A 144 0.20 -10.35 -8.21
N PHE A 145 -1.07 -10.09 -8.54
CA PHE A 145 -2.13 -9.88 -7.57
C PHE A 145 -2.93 -11.17 -7.35
N ILE A 146 -2.88 -11.71 -6.15
CA ILE A 146 -3.50 -13.00 -5.81
C ILE A 146 -4.56 -12.78 -4.73
N VAL A 147 -5.80 -13.19 -5.03
CA VAL A 147 -6.83 -13.34 -4.01
C VAL A 147 -6.67 -14.71 -3.36
N GLY A 148 -6.32 -14.76 -2.08
CA GLY A 148 -6.16 -16.04 -1.40
C GLY A 148 -5.68 -15.93 0.05
N ASP A 149 -5.74 -17.07 0.73
CA ASP A 149 -5.22 -17.22 2.08
C ASP A 149 -3.71 -17.52 2.01
N PHE A 150 -2.88 -16.59 2.50
CA PHE A 150 -1.42 -16.76 2.54
C PHE A 150 -1.01 -18.09 3.19
N PHE A 151 -1.69 -18.53 4.25
CA PHE A 151 -1.33 -19.77 4.95
C PHE A 151 -1.54 -21.02 4.08
N GLN A 152 -2.49 -20.97 3.15
CA GLN A 152 -2.75 -22.07 2.21
C GLN A 152 -1.83 -22.00 0.98
N LEU A 153 -1.43 -20.79 0.59
CA LEU A 153 -0.58 -20.56 -0.57
C LEU A 153 0.91 -20.77 -0.27
N ALA A 154 1.35 -20.46 0.96
CA ALA A 154 2.76 -20.46 1.37
C ALA A 154 3.56 -21.71 0.96
N PRO A 155 3.05 -22.95 1.07
CA PRO A 155 3.78 -24.15 0.65
C PRO A 155 4.16 -24.20 -0.84
N PHE A 156 3.51 -23.39 -1.68
CA PHE A 156 3.71 -23.34 -3.14
C PHE A 156 4.46 -22.10 -3.61
N LEU A 157 4.74 -21.16 -2.69
CA LEU A 157 5.42 -19.91 -3.01
C LEU A 157 6.95 -20.09 -2.97
N LYS A 158 7.63 -19.29 -3.80
CA LYS A 158 9.08 -19.13 -3.76
C LYS A 158 9.39 -17.64 -3.91
N GLY A 159 10.19 -17.10 -3.01
CA GLY A 159 10.60 -15.70 -3.04
C GLY A 159 11.83 -15.47 -2.21
N ASP A 160 12.53 -14.36 -2.47
CA ASP A 160 13.75 -14.01 -1.76
C ASP A 160 13.44 -13.39 -0.39
N VAL A 161 12.34 -12.63 -0.30
CA VAL A 161 11.89 -11.94 0.92
C VAL A 161 10.38 -12.12 1.12
N VAL A 162 9.96 -12.33 2.37
CA VAL A 162 8.53 -12.29 2.77
C VAL A 162 8.28 -11.09 3.67
N PHE A 163 7.34 -10.25 3.27
CA PHE A 163 6.83 -9.13 4.07
C PHE A 163 5.51 -9.51 4.73
N LEU A 164 5.42 -9.27 6.03
CA LEU A 164 4.30 -9.63 6.89
C LEU A 164 3.73 -8.38 7.58
N SER A 165 2.54 -7.97 7.16
CA SER A 165 1.74 -6.93 7.84
C SER A 165 0.33 -7.46 8.14
N PRO A 166 0.20 -8.48 9.00
CA PRO A 166 -1.09 -9.10 9.30
C PRO A 166 -2.06 -8.12 9.98
N PRO A 167 -3.38 -8.40 9.99
CA PRO A 167 -4.34 -7.62 10.76
C PRO A 167 -4.02 -7.53 12.26
N TRP A 168 -4.01 -6.30 12.80
CA TRP A 168 -3.76 -6.03 14.23
C TRP A 168 -5.03 -5.92 15.09
N GLY A 169 -6.21 -6.10 14.49
CA GLY A 169 -7.51 -5.86 15.15
C GLY A 169 -8.01 -4.41 15.04
N GLY A 170 -7.57 -3.67 14.02
CA GLY A 170 -7.99 -2.30 13.75
C GLY A 170 -7.55 -1.30 14.82
N PRO A 171 -8.04 -0.05 14.81
CA PRO A 171 -7.54 1.03 15.67
C PRO A 171 -7.57 0.75 17.18
N LEU A 172 -8.35 -0.24 17.61
CA LEU A 172 -8.49 -0.66 19.01
C LEU A 172 -7.27 -1.43 19.55
N TYR A 173 -6.32 -1.85 18.71
CA TYR A 173 -5.08 -2.48 19.17
C TYR A 173 -4.33 -1.62 20.21
N LYS A 174 -4.51 -0.30 20.13
CA LYS A 174 -3.90 0.72 21.00
C LYS A 174 -4.46 0.73 22.43
N ALA A 175 -5.61 0.09 22.67
CA ALA A 175 -6.20 0.01 24.00
C ALA A 175 -5.49 -1.00 24.90
N LYS A 176 -4.63 -1.84 24.32
CA LYS A 176 -3.78 -2.78 25.07
C LYS A 176 -2.47 -2.10 25.42
N GLU A 177 -2.02 -2.27 26.66
CA GLU A 177 -0.72 -1.77 27.11
C GLU A 177 0.41 -2.55 26.42
N ASN A 178 0.34 -3.87 26.48
CA ASN A 178 1.26 -4.79 25.82
C ASN A 178 0.52 -5.64 24.78
N PHE A 179 0.90 -5.51 23.52
CA PHE A 179 0.40 -6.34 22.42
C PHE A 179 1.32 -7.55 22.26
N THR A 180 0.84 -8.78 22.45
CA THR A 180 1.64 -10.00 22.27
C THR A 180 1.43 -10.61 20.88
N LEU A 181 2.35 -11.48 20.45
CA LEU A 181 2.26 -12.16 19.15
C LEU A 181 0.99 -13.04 19.03
N ASP A 182 0.45 -13.56 20.14
CA ASP A 182 -0.78 -14.36 20.18
C ASP A 182 -2.04 -13.60 19.72
N LEU A 183 -1.97 -12.27 19.75
CA LEU A 183 -3.08 -11.40 19.39
C LEU A 183 -3.18 -11.14 17.89
N LEU A 184 -2.14 -11.47 17.13
CA LEU A 184 -2.18 -11.38 15.68
C LEU A 184 -3.25 -12.32 15.11
N LYS A 185 -3.79 -11.91 13.97
CA LYS A 185 -4.80 -12.66 13.22
C LYS A 185 -4.37 -12.77 11.76
N PRO A 186 -4.82 -13.80 11.03
CA PRO A 186 -5.73 -14.87 11.45
C PRO A 186 -5.08 -15.98 12.30
N LYS A 187 -3.74 -16.01 12.37
CA LYS A 187 -2.94 -16.89 13.23
C LYS A 187 -2.04 -16.04 14.12
N ASP A 188 -1.52 -16.64 15.19
CA ASP A 188 -0.52 -16.02 16.06
C ASP A 188 0.79 -15.73 15.30
N GLY A 189 1.59 -14.82 15.85
CA GLY A 189 2.84 -14.38 15.25
C GLY A 189 3.90 -15.47 15.10
N TYR A 190 3.92 -16.47 15.99
CA TYR A 190 4.89 -17.58 15.90
C TYR A 190 4.56 -18.48 14.71
N SER A 191 3.30 -18.92 14.61
CA SER A 191 2.81 -19.70 13.48
C SER A 191 2.98 -18.95 12.17
N LEU A 192 2.67 -17.66 12.14
CA LEU A 192 2.86 -16.81 10.96
C LEU A 192 4.33 -16.74 10.53
N PHE A 193 5.24 -16.53 11.49
CA PHE A 193 6.66 -16.45 11.21
C PHE A 193 7.22 -17.76 10.68
N GLN A 194 6.84 -18.90 11.26
CA GLN A 194 7.28 -20.22 10.80
C GLN A 194 6.81 -20.52 9.36
N VAL A 195 5.60 -20.11 9.01
CA VAL A 195 5.08 -20.26 7.64
C VAL A 195 5.89 -19.43 6.65
N ALA A 196 6.25 -18.19 7.00
CA ALA A 196 7.12 -17.36 6.17
C ALA A 196 8.55 -17.92 6.08
N GLN A 197 9.08 -18.42 7.20
CA GLN A 197 10.42 -19.00 7.29
C GLN A 197 10.58 -20.26 6.43
N ALA A 198 9.50 -21.02 6.23
CA ALA A 198 9.49 -22.16 5.30
C ALA A 198 9.70 -21.74 3.83
N ILE A 199 9.47 -20.47 3.49
CA ILE A 199 9.70 -19.91 2.15
C ILE A 199 11.11 -19.33 2.04
N THR A 200 11.55 -18.52 3.02
CA THR A 200 12.83 -17.82 3.02
C THR A 200 13.25 -17.40 4.43
N PRO A 201 14.56 -17.35 4.76
CA PRO A 201 15.04 -16.76 6.02
C PRO A 201 14.93 -15.23 6.06
N ASN A 202 14.72 -14.56 4.92
CA ASN A 202 14.66 -13.09 4.87
C ASN A 202 13.21 -12.62 5.07
N ILE A 203 12.90 -12.14 6.26
CA ILE A 203 11.53 -11.82 6.67
C ILE A 203 11.49 -10.40 7.20
N ILE A 204 10.45 -9.65 6.83
CA ILE A 204 10.17 -8.32 7.36
C ILE A 204 8.78 -8.34 7.99
N MET A 205 8.69 -8.05 9.29
CA MET A 205 7.42 -7.97 10.00
C MET A 205 7.10 -6.54 10.40
N TYR A 206 5.96 -6.01 9.94
CA TYR A 206 5.44 -4.73 10.40
C TYR A 206 4.35 -4.93 11.45
N LEU A 207 4.61 -4.43 12.65
CA LEU A 207 3.91 -4.78 13.88
C LEU A 207 3.38 -3.54 14.62
N PRO A 208 2.39 -3.72 15.52
CA PRO A 208 1.91 -2.67 16.39
C PRO A 208 3.04 -2.01 17.18
N ARG A 209 2.97 -0.69 17.35
CA ARG A 209 3.94 0.10 18.14
C ARG A 209 4.06 -0.27 19.62
N ASN A 210 3.07 -0.99 20.15
CA ASN A 210 3.01 -1.50 21.51
C ASN A 210 3.24 -3.03 21.56
N ILE A 211 3.87 -3.59 20.53
CA ILE A 211 4.26 -5.01 20.51
C ILE A 211 5.27 -5.31 21.63
N ASP A 212 5.14 -6.48 22.24
CA ASP A 212 6.17 -7.05 23.11
C ASP A 212 7.43 -7.33 22.28
N LEU A 213 8.43 -6.46 22.43
CA LEU A 213 9.69 -6.54 21.69
C LEU A 213 10.50 -7.79 22.05
N LEU A 214 10.35 -8.33 23.26
CA LEU A 214 11.05 -9.55 23.65
C LEU A 214 10.50 -10.72 22.83
N GLN A 215 9.17 -10.89 22.78
CA GLN A 215 8.54 -11.93 21.96
C GLN A 215 8.86 -11.77 20.48
N ALA A 216 8.82 -10.54 19.96
CA ALA A 216 9.16 -10.30 18.56
C ALA A 216 10.62 -10.64 18.24
N SER A 217 11.54 -10.38 19.18
CA SER A 217 12.96 -10.73 19.04
C SER A 217 13.21 -12.22 19.18
N GLU A 218 12.44 -12.91 20.02
CA GLU A 218 12.52 -14.35 20.24
C GLU A 218 12.26 -15.18 18.97
N LEU A 219 11.53 -14.62 17.99
CA LEU A 219 11.28 -15.26 16.70
C LEU A 219 12.57 -15.66 15.96
N SER A 220 13.67 -14.93 16.16
CA SER A 220 14.95 -15.25 15.49
C SER A 220 15.48 -16.63 15.89
N TRP A 221 15.22 -17.07 17.13
CA TRP A 221 15.65 -18.34 17.71
C TRP A 221 14.83 -19.54 17.24
N LEU A 222 13.75 -19.31 16.48
CA LEU A 222 13.00 -20.40 15.84
C LEU A 222 13.77 -21.04 14.68
N SER A 223 14.83 -20.38 14.19
CA SER A 223 15.80 -20.95 13.24
C SER A 223 17.02 -21.53 13.96
N SER A 224 17.67 -22.51 13.31
CA SER A 224 18.97 -23.03 13.74
C SER A 224 19.94 -23.00 12.54
N PRO A 225 20.99 -22.14 12.55
CA PRO A 225 21.28 -21.13 13.58
C PRO A 225 20.22 -20.02 13.66
N PRO A 226 20.15 -19.26 14.77
CA PRO A 226 19.25 -18.11 14.88
C PRO A 226 19.46 -17.11 13.76
N LEU A 227 18.38 -16.47 13.30
CA LEU A 227 18.48 -15.42 12.28
C LEU A 227 19.04 -14.13 12.89
N ASP A 228 19.79 -13.39 12.08
CA ASP A 228 20.13 -12.00 12.39
C ASP A 228 18.85 -11.17 12.48
N ILE A 229 18.87 -10.14 13.33
CA ILE A 229 17.69 -9.32 13.63
C ILE A 229 18.03 -7.83 13.76
N GLU A 230 17.21 -6.98 13.15
CA GLU A 230 17.19 -5.53 13.38
C GLU A 230 15.75 -5.08 13.73
N VAL A 231 15.62 -4.22 14.74
CA VAL A 231 14.32 -3.65 15.15
C VAL A 231 14.34 -2.14 14.89
N GLU A 232 13.37 -1.67 14.11
CA GLU A 232 13.19 -0.26 13.74
C GLU A 232 11.84 0.26 14.27
N GLU A 233 11.86 1.31 15.09
CA GLU A 233 10.65 2.06 15.41
C GLU A 233 10.34 3.09 14.32
N ASN A 234 9.09 3.06 13.82
CA ASN A 234 8.67 3.84 12.68
C ASN A 234 7.92 5.10 13.09
N PHE A 235 8.43 6.27 12.71
CA PHE A 235 7.82 7.56 13.00
C PHE A 235 7.34 8.27 11.72
N VAL A 236 6.26 9.04 11.87
CA VAL A 236 5.82 10.04 10.89
C VAL A 236 5.39 11.28 11.67
N TRP A 237 5.94 12.45 11.33
CA TRP A 237 5.71 13.71 12.06
C TRP A 237 5.92 13.57 13.58
N GLY A 238 6.97 12.86 14.00
CA GLY A 238 7.29 12.62 15.42
C GLY A 238 6.36 11.65 16.14
N ASN A 239 5.37 11.05 15.45
CA ASN A 239 4.44 10.10 16.04
C ASN A 239 4.81 8.67 15.65
N SER A 240 4.99 7.80 16.65
CA SER A 240 5.21 6.36 16.45
C SER A 240 4.01 5.70 15.76
N LYS A 241 4.26 5.00 14.66
CA LYS A 241 3.27 4.34 13.80
C LYS A 241 3.26 2.82 13.98
N GLY A 242 4.44 2.22 14.19
CA GLY A 242 4.62 0.78 14.33
C GLY A 242 6.07 0.40 14.55
N ILE A 243 6.32 -0.87 14.80
CA ILE A 243 7.66 -1.46 14.82
C ILE A 243 7.85 -2.27 13.54
N THR A 244 9.00 -2.17 12.90
CA THR A 244 9.42 -3.12 11.87
C THR A 244 10.54 -3.99 12.43
N VAL A 245 10.41 -5.29 12.28
CA VAL A 245 11.45 -6.25 12.64
C VAL A 245 11.93 -6.93 11.36
N TYR A 246 13.23 -6.83 11.10
CA TYR A 246 13.90 -7.41 9.95
C TYR A 246 14.67 -8.65 10.41
N PHE A 247 14.58 -9.74 9.65
CA PHE A 247 15.22 -11.02 9.96
C PHE A 247 16.07 -11.52 8.79
N GLY A 248 17.19 -12.17 9.08
CA GLY A 248 18.10 -12.70 8.07
C GLY A 248 18.88 -11.57 7.38
N ASN A 249 19.19 -11.72 6.09
CA ASN A 249 20.07 -10.78 5.40
C ASN A 249 19.48 -9.38 5.24
N VAL A 250 18.15 -9.25 5.29
CA VAL A 250 17.46 -7.94 5.21
C VAL A 250 17.61 -7.11 6.49
N ALA A 251 18.15 -7.69 7.57
CA ALA A 251 18.46 -6.98 8.81
C ALA A 251 19.67 -6.04 8.71
N PHE A 252 20.51 -6.13 7.67
CA PHE A 252 21.68 -5.26 7.51
C PHE A 252 21.78 -4.64 6.10
N ALA A 253 20.73 -4.76 5.30
CA ALA A 253 20.67 -4.30 3.92
C ALA A 253 20.51 -2.78 3.79
#